data_AF-A0A428SBR0-F1
#
_entry.id   AF-A0A428SBR0-F1
#
_cell.length_a   1.000
_cell.length_b   1.000
_cell.length_c   1.000
_cell.angle_alpha   90.00
_cell.angle_beta   90.00
_cell.angle_gamma   90.00
#
_symmetry.space_group_name_H-M   'P 1'
#
loop_
_entity.id
_entity.type
_entity.pdbx_description
1 polymer ?
#
loop_
_entity_poly.entity_id
_entity_poly.type
_entity_poly.pdbx_seq_one_letter_code
_entity_poly.pdbx_strand_id
1 'polypeptide(L)'
;MSYDLIKKSNPEAQVSFNKTTADSVFTEANLVQFVQAYFSRLHAYIPIIHQPTFQIGTAPLPLLISIFLFGSLCYAPQDAAISARDFFDLAEAYIFSHPTFRRILQQCSTERASIDEIQILQAALIIEIVQNGSSNVHTRRRLRLERHPCLVAAMRISGLFQENRRFPLHYLAGTDWHMFIFDELRLRYNPLG
;
A
#
# COMPACT_ATOMS: atom_id res chain seq x y z
N MET A 1 -31.63 12.63 21.00
CA MET A 1 -30.42 13.35 21.43
C MET A 1 -29.22 12.42 21.20
N SER A 2 -28.36 12.51 20.19
CA SER A 2 -28.32 13.27 18.95
C SER A 2 -27.24 12.59 18.09
N TYR A 3 -27.64 11.74 17.13
CA TYR A 3 -26.71 11.20 16.14
C TYR A 3 -26.20 12.30 15.19
N ASP A 4 -26.97 13.39 15.08
CA ASP A 4 -26.62 14.59 14.29
C ASP A 4 -25.62 15.52 14.98
N LEU A 5 -25.39 15.40 16.30
CA LEU A 5 -24.36 16.20 16.99
C LEU A 5 -22.96 15.60 16.91
N ILE A 6 -22.82 14.28 16.73
CA ILE A 6 -21.50 13.63 16.58
C ILE A 6 -20.91 13.91 15.18
N LYS A 7 -21.76 14.08 14.17
CA LYS A 7 -21.33 14.55 12.84
C LYS A 7 -20.98 16.05 12.79
N LYS A 8 -21.40 16.83 13.78
CA LYS A 8 -21.21 18.29 13.79
C LYS A 8 -19.95 18.77 14.51
N SER A 9 -19.14 17.87 15.08
CA SER A 9 -17.90 18.20 15.77
C SER A 9 -16.73 17.30 15.35
N ASN A 10 -16.51 17.13 14.05
CA ASN A 10 -15.20 16.69 13.56
C ASN A 10 -14.59 17.78 12.67
N PRO A 11 -13.80 18.70 13.23
CA PRO A 11 -13.07 19.70 12.45
C PRO A 11 -11.90 19.10 11.63
N GLU A 12 -11.68 17.78 11.65
CA GLU A 12 -10.50 17.13 11.03
C GLU A 12 -10.76 16.35 9.71
N ALA A 13 -11.89 16.50 9.01
CA ALA A 13 -12.14 15.63 7.84
C ALA A 13 -12.80 16.27 6.62
N GLN A 14 -12.54 17.54 6.35
CA GLN A 14 -12.56 18.04 4.98
C GLN A 14 -11.11 18.20 4.54
N VAL A 15 -10.52 17.09 4.07
CA VAL A 15 -9.31 17.17 3.25
C VAL A 15 -9.71 18.00 2.05
N SER A 16 -9.36 19.28 2.05
CA SER A 16 -9.62 20.16 0.93
C SER A 16 -8.72 19.68 -0.22
N PHE A 17 -9.31 18.93 -1.14
CA PHE A 17 -8.59 18.48 -2.33
C PHE A 17 -8.17 19.71 -3.13
N ASN A 18 -6.88 20.01 -3.13
CA ASN A 18 -6.31 21.10 -3.92
C ASN A 18 -5.99 20.59 -5.32
N LYS A 19 -6.87 20.93 -6.28
CA LYS A 19 -6.72 20.51 -7.67
C LYS A 19 -5.41 21.02 -8.29
N THR A 20 -4.99 22.25 -8.01
CA THR A 20 -3.75 22.82 -8.54
C THR A 20 -2.53 22.04 -8.05
N THR A 21 -2.51 21.66 -6.78
CA THR A 21 -1.46 20.80 -6.21
C THR A 21 -1.53 19.40 -6.81
N ALA A 22 -2.71 18.87 -7.08
CA ALA A 22 -2.87 17.55 -7.70
C ALA A 22 -2.33 17.54 -9.13
N ASP A 23 -2.64 18.57 -9.92
CA ASP A 23 -2.19 18.71 -11.31
C ASP A 23 -0.66 18.85 -11.40
N SER A 24 -0.01 19.47 -10.39
CA SER A 24 1.45 19.57 -10.35
C SER A 24 2.15 18.30 -9.85
N VAL A 25 1.50 17.52 -8.98
CA VAL A 25 2.04 16.28 -8.42
C VAL A 25 1.83 15.10 -9.35
N PHE A 26 0.61 14.88 -9.84
CA PHE A 26 0.23 13.69 -10.62
C PHE A 26 0.50 13.87 -12.12
N THR A 27 1.77 14.07 -12.46
CA THR A 27 2.25 14.14 -13.84
C THR A 27 2.90 12.82 -14.27
N GLU A 28 2.94 12.54 -15.58
CA GLU A 28 3.65 11.37 -16.10
C GLU A 28 5.14 11.39 -15.74
N ALA A 29 5.77 12.57 -15.77
CA ALA A 29 7.17 12.74 -15.40
C ALA A 29 7.41 12.36 -13.93
N ASN A 30 6.60 12.88 -13.00
CA ASN A 30 6.70 12.52 -11.59
C ASN A 30 6.38 11.05 -11.37
N LEU A 31 5.43 10.48 -12.12
CA LEU A 31 5.05 9.08 -12.01
C LEU A 31 6.24 8.17 -12.28
N VAL A 32 6.90 8.36 -13.43
CA VAL A 32 8.09 7.59 -13.81
C VAL A 32 9.20 7.81 -12.77
N GLN A 33 9.46 9.06 -12.41
CA GLN A 33 10.55 9.42 -11.50
C GLN A 33 10.39 8.86 -10.09
N PHE A 34 9.19 8.94 -9.52
CA PHE A 34 8.94 8.50 -8.14
C PHE A 34 8.86 6.98 -8.06
N VAL A 35 8.22 6.32 -9.03
CA VAL A 35 8.22 4.84 -9.10
C VAL A 35 9.66 4.31 -9.25
N GLN A 36 10.48 4.92 -10.12
CA GLN A 36 11.88 4.55 -10.25
C GLN A 36 12.66 4.78 -8.95
N ALA A 37 12.39 5.87 -8.23
CA ALA A 37 13.03 6.15 -6.95
C ALA A 37 12.65 5.12 -5.87
N TYR A 38 11.40 4.66 -5.83
CA TYR A 38 11.00 3.57 -4.95
C TYR A 38 11.84 2.31 -5.22
N PHE A 39 11.92 1.86 -6.48
CA PHE A 39 12.66 0.64 -6.81
C PHE A 39 14.18 0.77 -6.63
N SER A 40 14.75 1.94 -6.92
CA SER A 40 16.20 2.13 -6.83
C SER A 40 16.72 2.40 -5.41
N ARG A 41 15.88 2.95 -4.51
CA ARG A 41 16.34 3.45 -3.20
C ARG A 41 15.66 2.79 -2.01
N LEU A 42 14.39 2.38 -2.13
CA LEU A 42 13.60 1.86 -1.01
C LEU A 42 13.42 0.35 -1.08
N HIS A 43 13.24 -0.18 -2.29
CA HIS A 43 12.90 -1.59 -2.50
C HIS A 43 13.95 -2.56 -1.96
N ALA A 44 15.24 -2.20 -2.03
CA ALA A 44 16.32 -3.00 -1.46
C ALA A 44 16.17 -3.22 0.06
N TYR A 45 15.54 -2.28 0.77
CA TYR A 45 15.29 -2.37 2.21
C TYR A 45 13.87 -2.85 2.53
N ILE A 46 12.91 -2.58 1.64
CA ILE A 46 11.48 -2.84 1.85
C ILE A 46 10.93 -3.53 0.59
N PRO A 47 11.25 -4.82 0.38
CA PRO A 47 10.97 -5.53 -0.86
C PRO A 47 9.52 -6.03 -0.94
N ILE A 48 8.52 -5.18 -0.70
CA ILE A 48 7.09 -5.58 -0.69
C ILE A 48 6.59 -6.02 -2.08
N ILE A 49 7.13 -5.42 -3.15
CA ILE A 49 6.71 -5.64 -4.54
C ILE A 49 7.71 -6.51 -5.28
N HIS A 50 7.27 -7.48 -6.08
CA HIS A 50 8.19 -8.17 -6.99
C HIS A 50 8.49 -7.27 -8.20
N GLN A 51 9.66 -6.63 -8.18
CA GLN A 51 10.07 -5.64 -9.17
C GLN A 51 10.01 -6.13 -10.63
N PRO A 52 10.47 -7.35 -10.98
CA PRO A 52 10.45 -7.81 -12.37
C PRO A 52 9.04 -7.91 -12.99
N THR A 53 8.00 -8.03 -12.17
CA THR A 53 6.60 -8.16 -12.64
C THR A 53 5.81 -6.87 -12.52
N PHE A 54 6.39 -5.83 -11.94
CA PHE A 54 5.69 -4.57 -11.78
C PHE A 54 5.74 -3.77 -13.09
N GLN A 55 4.57 -3.32 -13.55
CA GLN A 55 4.44 -2.44 -14.71
C GLN A 55 3.48 -1.30 -14.39
N ILE A 56 3.91 -0.06 -14.66
CA ILE A 56 3.11 1.14 -14.37
C ILE A 56 1.76 1.09 -15.08
N GLY A 57 1.74 0.66 -16.36
CA GLY A 57 0.53 0.67 -17.19
C GLY A 57 -0.53 -0.37 -16.82
N THR A 58 -0.19 -1.39 -16.02
CA THR A 58 -1.10 -2.48 -15.66
C THR A 58 -1.32 -2.61 -14.15
N ALA A 59 -0.53 -1.90 -13.33
CA ALA A 59 -0.68 -1.92 -11.88
C ALA A 59 -2.04 -1.33 -11.47
N PRO A 60 -2.74 -1.93 -10.49
CA PRO A 60 -3.97 -1.34 -10.00
C PRO A 60 -3.67 0.00 -9.30
N LEU A 61 -4.59 0.95 -9.45
CA LEU A 61 -4.42 2.32 -8.95
C LEU A 61 -4.02 2.39 -7.45
N PRO A 62 -4.61 1.62 -6.52
CA PRO A 62 -4.20 1.62 -5.10
C PRO A 62 -2.71 1.30 -4.91
N LEU A 63 -2.21 0.33 -5.68
CA LEU A 63 -0.82 -0.06 -5.61
C LEU A 63 0.08 1.02 -6.21
N LEU A 64 -0.28 1.52 -7.40
CA LEU A 64 0.50 2.52 -8.10
C LEU A 64 0.63 3.82 -7.28
N ILE A 65 -0.46 4.31 -6.69
CA ILE A 65 -0.43 5.54 -5.88
C ILE A 65 0.41 5.35 -4.62
N SER A 66 0.36 4.17 -3.99
CA SER A 66 1.17 3.90 -2.79
C SER A 66 2.67 3.91 -3.09
N ILE A 67 3.09 3.27 -4.20
CA ILE A 67 4.49 3.24 -4.64
C ILE A 67 4.96 4.63 -5.06
N PHE A 68 4.12 5.36 -5.80
CA PHE A 68 4.38 6.74 -6.21
C PHE A 68 4.64 7.65 -5.01
N LEU A 69 3.75 7.62 -4.01
CA LEU A 69 3.89 8.44 -2.81
C LEU A 69 5.06 8.01 -1.93
N PHE A 70 5.42 6.73 -1.91
CA PHE A 70 6.59 6.29 -1.18
C PHE A 70 7.88 6.76 -1.86
N GLY A 71 7.94 6.64 -3.18
CA GLY A 71 9.07 7.11 -3.99
C GLY A 71 9.30 8.62 -3.92
N SER A 72 8.25 9.42 -3.71
CA SER A 72 8.39 10.88 -3.56
C SER A 72 9.25 11.25 -2.34
N LEU A 73 9.29 10.40 -1.30
CA LEU A 73 10.12 10.62 -0.11
C LEU A 73 11.63 10.56 -0.39
N CYS A 74 12.04 9.99 -1.52
CA CYS A 74 13.45 9.82 -1.87
C CYS A 74 14.05 11.02 -2.59
N TYR A 75 13.24 11.99 -3.01
CA TYR A 75 13.74 13.19 -3.67
C TYR A 75 14.05 14.27 -2.63
N ALA A 76 15.15 14.99 -2.87
CA ALA A 76 15.42 16.25 -2.19
C ALA A 76 14.20 17.18 -2.35
N PRO A 77 13.93 18.09 -1.40
CA PRO A 77 12.71 18.91 -1.35
C PRO A 77 12.56 19.79 -2.61
N GLN A 78 12.01 19.19 -3.67
CA GLN A 78 11.43 19.84 -4.83
C GLN A 78 9.94 20.00 -4.55
N ASP A 79 9.33 21.05 -5.11
CA ASP A 79 7.94 21.41 -4.81
C ASP A 79 6.97 20.23 -4.96
N ALA A 80 7.10 19.43 -6.03
CA ALA A 80 6.25 18.26 -6.25
C ALA A 80 6.42 17.14 -5.18
N ALA A 81 7.63 16.90 -4.68
CA ALA A 81 7.88 15.88 -3.66
C ALA A 81 7.34 16.31 -2.28
N ILE A 82 7.39 17.61 -1.98
CA ILE A 82 6.77 18.19 -0.78
C ILE A 82 5.25 18.13 -0.91
N SER A 83 4.71 18.60 -2.03
CA SER A 83 3.28 18.61 -2.33
C SER A 83 2.66 17.22 -2.39
N ALA A 84 3.42 16.17 -2.74
CA ALA A 84 2.94 14.79 -2.71
C ALA A 84 2.46 14.36 -1.31
N ARG A 85 2.99 14.96 -0.23
CA ARG A 85 2.59 14.66 1.15
C ARG A 85 1.14 15.03 1.45
N ASP A 86 0.60 16.03 0.74
CA ASP A 86 -0.80 16.46 0.89
C ASP A 86 -1.79 15.35 0.48
N PHE A 87 -1.31 14.33 -0.25
CA PHE A 87 -2.12 13.22 -0.74
C PHE A 87 -1.98 11.94 0.09
N PHE A 88 -1.18 11.93 1.17
CA PHE A 88 -0.98 10.73 1.99
C PHE A 88 -2.26 10.28 2.68
N ASP A 89 -2.97 11.20 3.32
CA ASP A 89 -4.25 10.92 3.98
C ASP A 89 -5.32 10.48 2.98
N LEU A 90 -5.34 11.10 1.79
CA LEU A 90 -6.27 10.73 0.72
C LEU A 90 -6.00 9.32 0.21
N ALA A 91 -4.74 8.96 -0.03
CA ALA A 91 -4.36 7.63 -0.48
C ALA A 91 -4.66 6.56 0.57
N GLU A 92 -4.40 6.82 1.85
CA GLU A 92 -4.80 5.91 2.94
C GLU A 92 -6.32 5.72 2.94
N ALA A 93 -7.09 6.80 2.94
CA ALA A 93 -8.55 6.71 2.93
C ALA A 93 -9.06 5.92 1.70
N TYR A 94 -8.49 6.17 0.52
CA TYR A 94 -8.80 5.46 -0.72
C TYR A 94 -8.50 3.95 -0.62
N ILE A 95 -7.30 3.59 -0.17
CA ILE A 95 -6.87 2.18 -0.08
C ILE A 95 -7.73 1.41 0.94
N PHE A 96 -7.93 1.94 2.14
CA PHE A 96 -8.70 1.27 3.19
C PHE A 96 -10.22 1.26 2.94
N SER A 97 -10.71 2.16 2.07
CA SER A 97 -12.11 2.13 1.63
C SER A 97 -12.35 1.29 0.37
N HIS A 98 -11.27 0.79 -0.27
CA HIS A 98 -11.35 0.04 -1.51
C HIS A 98 -12.25 -1.21 -1.37
N PRO A 99 -13.13 -1.50 -2.35
CA PRO A 99 -14.07 -2.63 -2.27
C PRO A 99 -13.38 -3.97 -1.99
N THR A 100 -12.24 -4.23 -2.64
CA THR A 100 -11.44 -5.45 -2.41
C THR A 100 -10.98 -5.55 -0.96
N PHE A 101 -10.47 -4.47 -0.37
CA PHE A 101 -10.01 -4.47 1.03
C PHE A 101 -11.17 -4.76 1.99
N ARG A 102 -12.31 -4.11 1.77
CA ARG A 102 -13.52 -4.33 2.57
C ARG A 102 -14.06 -5.74 2.43
N ARG A 103 -14.03 -6.30 1.23
CA ARG A 103 -14.45 -7.67 0.94
C ARG A 103 -13.60 -8.67 1.72
N ILE A 104 -12.28 -8.47 1.77
CA ILE A 104 -11.38 -9.32 2.57
C ILE A 104 -11.85 -9.38 4.03
N LEU A 105 -12.14 -8.22 4.64
CA LEU A 105 -12.58 -8.16 6.04
C LEU A 105 -13.93 -8.82 6.31
N GLN A 106 -14.74 -9.04 5.27
CA GLN A 106 -16.05 -9.68 5.37
C GLN A 106 -16.00 -11.18 5.09
N GLN A 107 -14.86 -11.71 4.61
CA GLN A 107 -14.70 -13.14 4.34
C GLN A 107 -14.66 -13.94 5.65
N CYS A 108 -15.31 -15.10 5.64
CA CYS A 108 -15.23 -16.08 6.72
C CYS A 108 -14.28 -17.25 6.43
N SER A 109 -13.75 -17.37 5.21
CA SER A 109 -12.82 -18.43 4.80
C SER A 109 -11.40 -17.92 4.67
N THR A 110 -10.44 -18.75 5.06
CA THR A 110 -8.99 -18.51 4.95
C THR A 110 -8.45 -19.06 3.63
N GLU A 111 -9.11 -18.71 2.53
CA GLU A 111 -8.69 -19.15 1.20
C GLU A 111 -7.47 -18.37 0.71
N ARG A 112 -6.80 -18.96 -0.29
CA ARG A 112 -5.57 -18.41 -0.85
C ARG A 112 -5.87 -17.06 -1.51
N ALA A 113 -5.28 -15.97 -1.00
CA ALA A 113 -5.46 -14.63 -1.55
C ALA A 113 -5.22 -14.56 -3.07
N SER A 114 -6.18 -13.98 -3.79
CA SER A 114 -6.06 -13.60 -5.20
C SER A 114 -4.99 -12.52 -5.41
N ILE A 115 -4.54 -12.34 -6.66
CA ILE A 115 -3.54 -11.31 -7.00
C ILE A 115 -4.06 -9.91 -6.61
N ASP A 116 -5.33 -9.62 -6.87
CA ASP A 116 -5.94 -8.32 -6.55
C ASP A 116 -5.97 -8.06 -5.02
N GLU A 117 -6.23 -9.10 -4.22
CA GLU A 117 -6.18 -9.03 -2.76
C GLU A 117 -4.76 -8.80 -2.26
N ILE A 118 -3.77 -9.47 -2.86
CA ILE A 118 -2.37 -9.25 -2.54
C ILE A 118 -1.98 -7.80 -2.87
N GLN A 119 -2.34 -7.29 -4.04
CA GLN A 119 -1.96 -5.95 -4.48
C GLN A 119 -2.61 -4.84 -3.63
N ILE A 120 -3.87 -5.00 -3.18
CA ILE A 120 -4.49 -4.04 -2.27
C ILE A 120 -3.86 -4.09 -0.86
N LEU A 121 -3.45 -5.27 -0.39
CA LEU A 121 -2.73 -5.41 0.87
C LEU A 121 -1.31 -4.84 0.77
N GLN A 122 -0.65 -4.96 -0.39
CA GLN A 122 0.64 -4.33 -0.68
C GLN A 122 0.52 -2.81 -0.58
N ALA A 123 -0.52 -2.27 -1.22
CA ALA A 123 -0.81 -0.84 -1.15
C ALA A 123 -1.03 -0.36 0.29
N ALA A 124 -1.81 -1.11 1.06
CA ALA A 124 -2.11 -0.79 2.46
C ALA A 124 -0.86 -0.82 3.35
N LEU A 125 0.01 -1.81 3.17
CA LEU A 125 1.28 -1.89 3.90
C LEU A 125 2.21 -0.73 3.53
N ILE A 126 2.34 -0.40 2.24
CA ILE A 126 3.18 0.70 1.77
C ILE A 126 2.71 2.03 2.34
N ILE A 127 1.41 2.34 2.27
CA ILE A 127 0.90 3.63 2.77
C ILE A 127 1.01 3.73 4.30
N GLU A 128 0.88 2.61 5.01
CA GLU A 128 1.11 2.57 6.45
C GLU A 128 2.57 2.91 6.79
N ILE A 129 3.54 2.37 6.05
CA ILE A 129 4.97 2.69 6.22
C ILE A 129 5.23 4.18 5.96
N VAL A 130 4.69 4.70 4.85
CA VAL A 130 4.82 6.13 4.48
C VAL A 130 4.30 7.03 5.60
N GLN A 131 3.10 6.74 6.11
CA GLN A 131 2.49 7.58 7.13
C GLN A 131 3.05 7.34 8.54
N ASN A 132 3.63 6.16 8.82
CA ASN A 132 4.31 5.91 10.09
C ASN A 132 5.57 6.78 10.23
N GLY A 133 6.21 7.14 9.11
CA GLY A 133 7.29 8.12 9.05
C GLY A 133 6.85 9.58 9.30
N SER A 134 5.55 9.87 9.32
CA SER A 134 5.02 11.22 9.59
C SER A 134 5.29 11.65 11.03
N SER A 135 5.60 12.93 11.22
CA SER A 135 5.75 13.55 12.54
C SER A 135 4.41 13.78 13.25
N ASN A 136 3.29 13.66 12.54
CA ASN A 136 1.95 13.95 13.06
C ASN A 136 1.48 12.87 14.06
N VAL A 137 1.21 13.30 15.30
CA VAL A 137 0.76 12.43 16.39
C VAL A 137 -0.63 11.82 16.13
N HIS A 138 -1.54 12.57 15.51
CA HIS A 138 -2.89 12.12 15.18
C HIS A 138 -2.85 11.02 14.12
N THR A 139 -2.06 11.23 13.05
CA THR A 139 -1.78 10.22 12.02
C THR A 139 -1.24 8.95 12.64
N ARG A 140 -0.17 9.04 13.44
CA ARG A 140 0.42 7.84 14.08
C ARG A 140 -0.55 7.14 15.04
N ARG A 141 -1.39 7.88 15.75
CA ARG A 141 -2.43 7.30 16.62
C ARG A 141 -3.46 6.54 15.79
N ARG A 142 -3.96 7.12 14.70
CA ARG A 142 -4.90 6.48 13.75
C ARG A 142 -4.29 5.21 13.15
N LEU A 143 -3.04 5.26 12.72
CA LEU A 143 -2.35 4.07 12.21
C LEU A 143 -2.30 2.95 13.26
N ARG A 144 -1.84 3.25 14.48
CA ARG A 144 -1.69 2.22 15.53
C ARG A 144 -3.02 1.63 16.01
N LEU A 145 -4.06 2.45 16.13
CA LEU A 145 -5.33 2.04 16.76
C LEU A 145 -6.36 1.53 15.75
N GLU A 146 -6.28 1.96 14.48
CA GLU A 146 -7.31 1.64 13.49
C GLU A 146 -6.72 0.91 12.27
N ARG A 147 -5.69 1.46 11.62
CA ARG A 147 -5.21 0.92 10.33
C ARG A 147 -4.39 -0.34 10.48
N HIS A 148 -3.41 -0.34 11.36
CA HIS A 148 -2.52 -1.48 11.58
C HIS A 148 -3.29 -2.73 12.03
N PRO A 149 -4.17 -2.69 13.04
CA PRO A 149 -4.95 -3.86 13.43
C PRO A 149 -5.85 -4.36 12.29
N CYS A 150 -6.43 -3.44 11.52
CA CYS A 150 -7.29 -3.77 10.38
C CYS A 150 -6.51 -4.45 9.24
N LEU A 151 -5.32 -3.95 8.91
CA LEU A 151 -4.42 -4.56 7.93
C LEU A 151 -3.98 -5.96 8.38
N VAL A 152 -3.58 -6.11 9.65
CA VAL A 152 -3.19 -7.42 10.21
C VAL A 152 -4.35 -8.41 10.15
N ALA A 153 -5.58 -7.98 10.48
CA ALA A 153 -6.76 -8.82 10.33
C ALA A 153 -6.99 -9.24 8.88
N ALA A 154 -6.91 -8.30 7.93
CA ALA A 154 -7.09 -8.59 6.51
C ALA A 154 -6.03 -9.57 5.97
N MET A 155 -4.75 -9.39 6.35
CA MET A 155 -3.67 -10.31 5.98
C MET A 155 -3.87 -11.72 6.57
N ARG A 156 -4.41 -11.83 7.80
CA ARG A 156 -4.75 -13.12 8.43
C ARG A 156 -5.90 -13.82 7.71
N ILE A 157 -6.98 -13.09 7.43
CA ILE A 157 -8.14 -13.64 6.73
C ILE A 157 -7.75 -14.10 5.32
N SER A 158 -6.86 -13.36 4.65
CA SER A 158 -6.36 -13.70 3.31
C SER A 158 -5.37 -14.88 3.28
N GLY A 159 -5.04 -15.46 4.44
CA GLY A 159 -4.10 -16.59 4.57
C GLY A 159 -2.63 -16.24 4.33
N LEU A 160 -2.25 -14.97 4.17
CA LEU A 160 -0.88 -14.56 3.83
C LEU A 160 0.15 -14.90 4.93
N PHE A 161 -0.28 -15.00 6.18
CA PHE A 161 0.60 -15.38 7.29
C PHE A 161 0.85 -16.90 7.41
N GLN A 162 0.12 -17.73 6.66
CA GLN A 162 0.28 -19.20 6.69
C GLN A 162 1.11 -19.72 5.50
N GLU A 163 1.68 -18.81 4.70
CA GLU A 163 2.46 -19.13 3.51
C GLU A 163 3.92 -19.47 3.86
N ASN A 164 4.24 -20.76 3.93
CA ASN A 164 5.63 -21.24 3.84
C ASN A 164 6.04 -21.44 2.38
N ARG A 165 7.33 -21.24 2.04
CA ARG A 165 7.88 -21.57 0.71
C ARG A 165 7.44 -22.98 0.31
N ARG A 166 6.58 -23.11 -0.70
CA ARG A 166 6.14 -24.44 -1.19
C ARG A 166 7.23 -25.16 -1.97
N PHE A 167 8.18 -24.43 -2.53
CA PHE A 167 9.23 -25.00 -3.38
C PHE A 167 10.62 -24.63 -2.84
N PRO A 168 11.39 -25.61 -2.35
CA PRO A 168 12.82 -25.44 -2.22
C PRO A 168 13.40 -25.15 -3.62
N LEU A 169 14.41 -24.28 -3.70
CA LEU A 169 14.99 -23.77 -4.95
C LEU A 169 15.36 -24.86 -5.98
N HIS A 170 15.52 -26.13 -5.56
CA HIS A 170 15.84 -27.25 -6.44
C HIS A 170 14.65 -27.79 -7.28
N TYR A 171 13.40 -27.42 -6.98
CA TYR A 171 12.20 -27.83 -7.75
C TYR A 171 11.85 -26.86 -8.89
N LEU A 172 12.56 -25.73 -9.02
CA LEU A 172 12.31 -24.69 -10.04
C LEU A 172 12.89 -25.01 -11.42
N ALA A 173 13.56 -26.16 -11.58
CA ALA A 173 14.13 -26.55 -12.85
C ALA A 173 13.07 -26.93 -13.93
N GLY A 174 11.77 -26.96 -13.59
CA GLY A 174 10.76 -27.50 -14.51
C GLY A 174 9.31 -27.00 -14.38
N THR A 175 9.01 -25.87 -13.72
CA THR A 175 7.61 -25.42 -13.52
C THR A 175 7.37 -23.95 -13.90
N ASP A 176 6.12 -23.64 -14.24
CA ASP A 176 5.59 -22.36 -14.74
C ASP A 176 6.03 -21.13 -13.90
N TRP A 177 6.70 -20.20 -14.57
CA TRP A 177 7.22 -18.95 -14.01
C TRP A 177 6.18 -18.14 -13.24
N HIS A 178 4.91 -18.21 -13.63
CA HIS A 178 3.83 -17.49 -12.94
C HIS A 178 3.62 -17.97 -11.50
N MET A 179 3.80 -19.28 -11.25
CA MET A 179 3.66 -19.86 -9.92
C MET A 179 4.82 -19.47 -9.01
N PHE A 180 6.03 -19.35 -9.56
CA PHE A 180 7.19 -18.85 -8.82
C PHE A 180 7.01 -17.40 -8.38
N ILE A 181 6.59 -16.53 -9.30
CA ILE A 181 6.33 -15.11 -9.01
C ILE A 181 5.28 -14.98 -7.90
N PHE A 182 4.22 -15.79 -7.98
CA PHE A 182 3.14 -15.79 -6.99
C PHE A 182 3.65 -16.19 -5.60
N ASP A 183 4.45 -17.26 -5.50
CA ASP A 183 5.04 -17.69 -4.23
C ASP A 183 6.08 -16.69 -3.70
N GLU A 184 6.86 -16.04 -4.56
CA GLU A 184 7.84 -15.02 -4.14
C GLU A 184 7.18 -13.77 -3.55
N LEU A 185 6.10 -13.29 -4.17
CA LEU A 185 5.31 -12.15 -3.68
C LEU A 185 4.77 -12.38 -2.26
N ARG A 186 4.51 -13.63 -1.89
CA ARG A 186 3.92 -14.00 -0.59
C ARG A 186 4.93 -14.02 0.54
N LEU A 187 6.16 -14.44 0.26
CA LEU A 187 7.22 -14.55 1.28
C LEU A 187 7.69 -13.20 1.82
N ARG A 188 7.53 -12.13 1.05
CA ARG A 188 7.93 -10.76 1.41
C ARG A 188 7.09 -10.16 2.56
N TYR A 189 6.05 -10.86 3.02
CA TYR A 189 5.18 -10.47 4.13
C TYR A 189 5.45 -11.17 5.47
N ASN A 190 6.30 -12.20 5.49
CA ASN A 190 6.61 -12.93 6.72
C ASN A 190 7.95 -12.42 7.30
N PRO A 191 7.96 -11.71 8.45
CA PRO A 191 9.18 -11.28 9.11
C PRO A 191 9.94 -12.41 9.82
N LEU A 192 9.45 -13.65 9.77
CA LEU A 192 10.10 -14.82 10.35
C LEU A 192 10.45 -15.82 9.25
N GLY A 193 11.57 -15.54 8.58
CA GLY A 193 12.45 -16.57 8.03
C GLY A 193 13.58 -16.84 9.00
#